data_AF-A0A0B5ELJ7-F1
#
_entry.id   AF-A0A0B5ELJ7-F1
#
_cell.length_a   1.000
_cell.length_b   1.000
_cell.length_c   1.000
_cell.angle_alpha   90.00
_cell.angle_beta   90.00
_cell.angle_gamma   90.00
#
_symmetry.space_group_name_H-M   'P 1'
#
loop_
_entity.id
_entity.type
_entity.pdbx_description
1 polymer ?
#
loop_
_entity_poly.entity_id
_entity_poly.type
_entity_poly.pdbx_seq_one_letter_code
_entity_poly.pdbx_strand_id
1 'polypeptide(L)'
;MTLRTTATALGAALLAASTATLASPADALARHSPAVAPASPAAAPASSAAPLAAAAAPVAPGAGGADPLPGPCLDGPATGADIRPDGAAPGWFYRCSGKTPYRKPCPAGLHWSGLLAACDRPARARYATDLETEPVHSVAAGPLRAHLTVEAEGTPIAHARITFTTPEGTPLCTARTTVNGEAACTPRTRLPGGRPLSRSFTATYAGNGAAEGSTAWGQAEG
;
A
#
# COMPACT_ATOMS: atom_id res chain seq x y z
N MET A 1 -70.20 7.01 -12.45
CA MET A 1 -70.48 7.69 -13.73
C MET A 1 -69.15 8.11 -14.33
N THR A 2 -68.91 7.65 -15.57
CA THR A 2 -67.93 8.09 -16.58
C THR A 2 -66.42 7.94 -16.34
N LEU A 3 -65.88 6.99 -17.10
CA LEU A 3 -64.49 6.70 -17.48
C LEU A 3 -63.76 7.89 -18.10
N ARG A 4 -62.42 7.88 -18.03
CA ARG A 4 -61.57 8.25 -19.18
C ARG A 4 -60.33 7.35 -19.28
N THR A 5 -60.24 6.76 -20.46
CA THR A 5 -59.25 5.81 -20.98
C THR A 5 -58.35 6.55 -21.99
N THR A 6 -57.04 6.29 -22.03
CA THR A 6 -56.09 6.38 -23.18
C THR A 6 -54.66 6.17 -22.59
N ALA A 7 -53.85 5.14 -22.84
CA ALA A 7 -53.40 4.41 -24.03
C ALA A 7 -52.37 5.15 -24.91
N THR A 8 -51.27 4.42 -25.24
CA THR A 8 -50.24 4.62 -26.31
C THR A 8 -49.19 5.74 -26.11
N ALA A 9 -47.91 5.63 -26.47
CA ALA A 9 -47.16 4.86 -27.48
C ALA A 9 -45.69 4.63 -27.01
N LEU A 10 -45.03 3.48 -27.24
CA LEU A 10 -44.30 3.06 -28.47
C LEU A 10 -43.29 4.10 -28.99
N GLY A 11 -42.00 3.81 -28.82
CA GLY A 11 -40.90 4.61 -29.36
C GLY A 11 -39.58 3.83 -29.37
N ALA A 12 -39.51 2.85 -30.28
CA ALA A 12 -38.27 2.20 -30.69
C ALA A 12 -37.55 3.08 -31.72
N ALA A 13 -36.27 3.38 -31.48
CA ALA A 13 -35.36 4.00 -32.42
C ALA A 13 -33.93 3.73 -31.91
N LEU A 14 -32.91 3.44 -32.71
CA LEU A 14 -32.75 3.00 -34.09
C LEU A 14 -31.30 2.49 -34.13
N LEU A 15 -31.04 1.35 -34.74
CA LEU A 15 -29.67 0.93 -35.05
C LEU A 15 -29.03 1.93 -36.03
N ALA A 16 -27.77 2.31 -35.81
CA ALA A 16 -26.89 2.70 -36.91
C ALA A 16 -25.44 2.32 -36.56
N ALA A 17 -24.94 1.37 -37.33
CA ALA A 17 -23.59 0.86 -37.30
C ALA A 17 -22.57 1.92 -37.72
N SER A 18 -21.35 1.82 -37.20
CA SER A 18 -20.17 2.40 -37.82
C SER A 18 -19.04 1.39 -37.78
N THR A 19 -19.10 0.45 -38.71
CA THR A 19 -17.96 -0.36 -39.13
C THR A 19 -17.08 0.50 -40.01
N ALA A 20 -15.99 1.04 -39.45
CA ALA A 20 -14.93 1.65 -40.23
C ALA A 20 -13.93 0.57 -40.64
N THR A 21 -13.81 0.44 -41.96
CA THR A 21 -13.13 -0.58 -42.73
C THR A 21 -11.61 -0.52 -42.60
N LEU A 22 -11.00 -1.70 -42.74
CA LEU A 22 -9.57 -1.98 -42.84
C LEU A 22 -8.82 -1.04 -43.81
N ALA A 23 -7.59 -0.69 -43.42
CA ALA A 23 -6.50 -0.39 -44.34
C ALA A 23 -5.21 -1.05 -43.83
N SER A 24 -4.87 -2.18 -44.44
CA SER A 24 -3.51 -2.69 -44.54
C SER A 24 -3.36 -3.19 -45.97
N PRO A 25 -2.32 -2.74 -46.70
CA PRO A 25 -1.27 -3.70 -46.99
C PRO A 25 0.16 -3.11 -47.05
N ALA A 26 1.10 -3.94 -46.63
CA ALA A 26 2.38 -4.25 -47.26
C ALA A 26 3.44 -3.16 -47.55
N ASP A 27 4.66 -3.55 -47.20
CA ASP A 27 5.91 -3.28 -47.91
C ASP A 27 6.50 -1.87 -47.90
N ALA A 28 7.39 -1.63 -46.93
CA ALA A 28 8.59 -0.85 -47.15
C ALA A 28 9.80 -1.60 -46.62
N LEU A 29 10.29 -2.52 -47.45
CA LEU A 29 11.66 -3.02 -47.46
C LEU A 29 12.67 -1.86 -47.34
N ALA A 30 13.41 -1.81 -46.24
CA ALA A 30 14.72 -1.15 -46.20
C ALA A 30 15.65 -1.89 -45.23
N ARG A 31 16.18 -3.02 -45.72
CA ARG A 31 17.40 -3.63 -45.17
C ARG A 31 18.56 -2.71 -45.53
N HIS A 32 19.33 -2.27 -44.54
CA HIS A 32 20.71 -1.80 -44.73
C HIS A 32 21.58 -2.41 -43.64
N SER A 33 22.19 -3.55 -43.97
CA SER A 33 23.50 -3.91 -43.45
C SER A 33 24.56 -3.37 -44.41
N PRO A 34 25.73 -2.98 -43.91
CA PRO A 34 26.92 -3.70 -44.34
C PRO A 34 27.78 -4.19 -43.17
N ALA A 35 28.47 -5.28 -43.46
CA ALA A 35 29.32 -6.07 -42.60
C ALA A 35 30.80 -5.60 -42.64
N VAL A 36 31.65 -6.38 -41.94
CA VAL A 36 33.14 -6.49 -41.95
C VAL A 36 33.81 -5.76 -40.75
N ALA A 37 34.14 -6.39 -39.61
CA ALA A 37 35.15 -7.44 -39.25
C ALA A 37 36.62 -6.91 -39.21
N PRO A 38 37.62 -7.59 -38.59
CA PRO A 38 37.73 -8.35 -37.32
C PRO A 38 38.94 -7.87 -36.44
N ALA A 39 39.12 -8.39 -35.20
CA ALA A 39 40.41 -8.82 -34.62
C ALA A 39 40.32 -9.10 -33.10
N SER A 40 40.98 -10.18 -32.69
CA SER A 40 41.08 -10.78 -31.35
C SER A 40 42.46 -10.44 -30.72
N PRO A 41 42.96 -11.16 -29.68
CA PRO A 41 42.89 -10.89 -28.25
C PRO A 41 44.21 -10.39 -27.62
N ALA A 42 44.17 -9.85 -26.40
CA ALA A 42 45.34 -9.82 -25.51
C ALA A 42 44.93 -9.70 -24.03
N ALA A 43 45.63 -10.43 -23.17
CA ALA A 43 45.34 -10.67 -21.77
C ALA A 43 46.13 -9.74 -20.81
N ALA A 44 45.51 -9.46 -19.65
CA ALA A 44 46.09 -9.19 -18.30
C ALA A 44 46.96 -7.91 -18.09
N PRO A 45 47.23 -7.44 -16.84
CA PRO A 45 46.89 -7.97 -15.52
C PRO A 45 46.23 -6.94 -14.54
N ALA A 46 46.22 -7.33 -13.27
CA ALA A 46 45.49 -6.85 -12.11
C ALA A 46 45.85 -5.47 -11.51
N SER A 47 44.95 -5.05 -10.61
CA SER A 47 45.19 -4.31 -9.36
C SER A 47 45.18 -2.78 -9.40
N SER A 48 44.08 -2.20 -8.93
CA SER A 48 44.14 -1.12 -7.94
C SER A 48 42.88 -1.12 -7.09
N ALA A 49 43.04 -1.55 -5.85
CA ALA A 49 42.11 -1.31 -4.77
C ALA A 49 42.11 0.19 -4.42
N ALA A 50 40.94 0.81 -4.51
CA ALA A 50 40.66 2.08 -3.83
C ALA A 50 39.57 1.79 -2.79
N PRO A 51 39.80 2.06 -1.49
CA PRO A 51 38.79 1.85 -0.48
C PRO A 51 37.81 3.03 -0.53
N LEU A 52 36.62 2.81 -1.07
CA LEU A 52 35.51 3.73 -0.80
C LEU A 52 34.94 3.35 0.56
N ALA A 53 35.34 4.18 1.52
CA ALA A 53 34.94 4.19 2.90
C ALA A 53 33.45 3.85 3.07
N ALA A 54 33.19 2.96 4.02
CA ALA A 54 31.89 2.80 4.63
C ALA A 54 31.42 4.17 5.15
N ALA A 55 30.51 4.80 4.41
CA ALA A 55 29.68 5.86 4.96
C ALA A 55 28.74 5.18 5.97
N ALA A 56 29.16 5.17 7.22
CA ALA A 56 28.29 4.87 8.35
C ALA A 56 27.06 5.77 8.24
N ALA A 57 25.91 5.17 8.00
CA ALA A 57 24.63 5.86 8.14
C ALA A 57 24.56 6.47 9.56
N PRO A 58 24.07 7.71 9.72
CA PRO A 58 23.95 8.31 11.03
C PRO A 58 23.00 7.46 11.88
N VAL A 59 23.52 6.96 13.00
CA VAL A 59 22.75 6.30 14.03
C VAL A 59 21.79 7.34 14.61
N ALA A 60 20.50 7.23 14.31
CA ALA A 60 19.50 8.07 14.93
C ALA A 60 19.48 7.80 16.45
N PRO A 61 19.40 8.85 17.30
CA PRO A 61 19.39 8.68 18.74
C PRO A 61 18.07 8.06 19.21
N GLY A 62 18.19 7.18 20.20
CA GLY A 62 17.11 6.33 20.69
C GLY A 62 15.91 7.09 21.27
N ALA A 63 14.74 6.49 21.10
CA ALA A 63 13.54 6.77 21.87
C ALA A 63 13.26 5.55 22.77
N GLY A 64 13.19 5.78 24.08
CA GLY A 64 12.86 4.79 25.09
C GLY A 64 11.40 4.35 25.02
N GLY A 65 11.19 3.08 25.39
CA GLY A 65 9.90 2.39 25.38
C GLY A 65 10.01 1.10 24.56
N ALA A 66 10.57 0.05 25.13
CA ALA A 66 10.81 -1.23 24.44
C ALA A 66 9.52 -2.05 24.29
N ASP A 67 8.57 -1.55 23.50
CA ASP A 67 7.78 -2.44 22.66
C ASP A 67 8.74 -2.97 21.57
N PRO A 68 8.83 -4.29 21.32
CA PRO A 68 9.66 -4.82 20.26
C PRO A 68 9.31 -4.13 18.95
N LEU A 69 10.30 -3.46 18.35
CA LEU A 69 10.17 -2.94 17.00
C LEU A 69 9.67 -4.09 16.10
N PRO A 70 8.62 -3.86 15.31
CA PRO A 70 8.06 -4.91 14.50
C PRO A 70 9.02 -5.18 13.34
N GLY A 71 9.83 -6.22 13.49
CA GLY A 71 10.59 -6.77 12.39
C GLY A 71 9.65 -7.17 11.24
N PRO A 72 10.18 -7.42 10.02
CA PRO A 72 9.38 -7.79 8.86
C PRO A 72 8.59 -9.10 9.04
N CYS A 73 8.89 -9.86 10.10
CA CYS A 73 8.23 -11.08 10.53
C CYS A 73 7.76 -10.89 11.97
N LEU A 74 6.51 -10.49 12.14
CA LEU A 74 5.91 -10.26 13.45
C LEU A 74 5.66 -11.59 14.18
N ASP A 75 5.61 -11.52 15.51
CA ASP A 75 5.23 -12.62 16.40
C ASP A 75 3.72 -12.93 16.28
N GLY A 76 3.35 -13.87 15.41
CA GLY A 76 1.99 -14.41 15.31
C GLY A 76 2.03 -15.89 14.87
N PRO A 77 0.98 -16.70 15.16
CA PRO A 77 0.96 -18.09 14.75
C PRO A 77 1.01 -18.18 13.21
N ALA A 78 2.06 -18.81 12.71
CA ALA A 78 2.35 -18.93 11.29
C ALA A 78 1.29 -19.79 10.57
N THR A 79 0.24 -19.16 10.08
CA THR A 79 -0.70 -19.79 9.15
C THR A 79 -0.26 -19.47 7.71
N GLY A 80 0.76 -20.20 7.24
CA GLY A 80 1.05 -20.37 5.82
C GLY A 80 1.35 -19.10 5.02
N ALA A 81 2.64 -18.75 4.97
CA ALA A 81 3.26 -17.71 4.15
C ALA A 81 3.12 -16.27 4.70
N ASP A 82 3.90 -15.99 5.74
CA ASP A 82 4.27 -14.64 6.18
C ASP A 82 5.05 -13.90 5.06
N ILE A 83 4.36 -13.42 4.04
CA ILE A 83 4.96 -12.65 2.94
C ILE A 83 4.45 -11.20 3.00
N ARG A 84 5.37 -10.23 2.96
CA ARG A 84 5.05 -8.81 3.16
C ARG A 84 5.76 -7.91 2.15
N PRO A 85 5.15 -6.77 1.76
CA PRO A 85 5.86 -5.75 0.99
C PRO A 85 7.05 -5.21 1.78
N ASP A 86 8.10 -4.79 1.07
CA ASP A 86 9.26 -4.13 1.68
C ASP A 86 8.95 -2.70 2.17
N GLY A 87 7.92 -2.05 1.63
CA GLY A 87 7.57 -0.67 1.97
C GLY A 87 8.39 0.35 1.16
N ALA A 88 9.71 0.30 1.28
CA ALA A 88 10.62 1.27 0.69
C ALA A 88 11.01 0.93 -0.76
N ALA A 89 11.14 -0.36 -1.09
CA ALA A 89 11.52 -0.82 -2.41
C ALA A 89 10.43 -1.72 -3.02
N PRO A 90 9.59 -1.21 -3.95
CA PRO A 90 8.42 -1.94 -4.44
C PRO A 90 8.78 -3.21 -5.25
N GLY A 91 10.00 -3.29 -5.78
CA GLY A 91 10.53 -4.52 -6.41
C GLY A 91 11.06 -5.56 -5.43
N TRP A 92 10.83 -5.40 -4.12
CA TRP A 92 11.27 -6.32 -3.08
C TRP A 92 10.13 -6.64 -2.11
N PHE A 93 10.21 -7.83 -1.53
CA PHE A 93 9.28 -8.30 -0.50
C PHE A 93 10.04 -9.13 0.54
N TYR A 94 9.42 -9.36 1.70
CA TYR A 94 9.94 -10.26 2.73
C TYR A 94 9.11 -11.53 2.73
N ARG A 95 9.78 -12.69 2.76
CA ARG A 95 9.16 -13.97 3.13
C ARG A 95 9.75 -14.40 4.45
N CYS A 96 8.93 -14.74 5.43
CA CYS A 96 9.41 -15.21 6.72
C CYS A 96 9.52 -16.72 6.78
N SER A 97 10.53 -17.20 7.50
CA SER A 97 10.59 -18.56 8.01
C SER A 97 10.70 -18.47 9.52
N GLY A 98 9.62 -18.79 10.23
CA GLY A 98 9.45 -18.40 11.62
C GLY A 98 9.58 -16.89 11.78
N LYS A 99 10.36 -16.44 12.76
CA LYS A 99 10.61 -15.00 13.03
C LYS A 99 11.72 -14.38 12.17
N THR A 100 12.30 -15.14 11.23
CA THR A 100 13.43 -14.67 10.41
C THR A 100 12.95 -14.14 9.07
N PRO A 101 13.19 -12.85 8.75
CA PRO A 101 12.85 -12.26 7.47
C PRO A 101 13.87 -12.57 6.38
N TYR A 102 13.39 -13.05 5.24
CA TYR A 102 14.17 -13.21 4.02
C TYR A 102 13.67 -12.21 2.98
N ARG A 103 14.45 -11.16 2.74
CA ARG A 103 14.17 -10.21 1.65
C ARG A 103 14.39 -10.91 0.31
N LYS A 104 13.43 -10.82 -0.59
CA LYS A 104 13.43 -11.44 -1.92
C LYS A 104 13.13 -10.38 -2.98
N PRO A 105 13.86 -10.38 -4.09
CA PRO A 105 13.55 -9.50 -5.21
C PRO A 105 12.39 -10.07 -6.02
N CYS A 106 11.57 -9.19 -6.57
CA CYS A 106 10.75 -9.51 -7.72
C CYS A 106 11.62 -9.62 -8.99
N PRO A 107 11.17 -10.37 -10.01
CA PRO A 107 11.79 -10.34 -11.33
C PRO A 107 11.90 -8.89 -11.86
N ALA A 108 12.89 -8.66 -12.74
CA ALA A 108 13.22 -7.32 -13.22
C ALA A 108 11.99 -6.54 -13.73
N GLY A 109 11.77 -5.36 -13.16
CA GLY A 109 10.67 -4.46 -13.54
C GLY A 109 9.31 -4.77 -12.93
N LEU A 110 9.20 -5.78 -12.06
CA LEU A 110 7.95 -6.10 -11.35
C LEU A 110 7.94 -5.54 -9.93
N HIS A 111 6.75 -5.26 -9.43
CA HIS A 111 6.48 -4.81 -8.07
C HIS A 111 5.72 -5.89 -7.30
N TRP A 112 5.95 -5.98 -5.99
CA TRP A 112 5.18 -6.84 -5.12
C TRP A 112 3.74 -6.34 -5.00
N SER A 113 2.77 -7.21 -5.32
CA SER A 113 1.34 -7.00 -5.05
C SER A 113 0.97 -7.69 -3.75
N GLY A 114 0.56 -6.89 -2.75
CA GLY A 114 0.01 -7.41 -1.50
C GLY A 114 -1.30 -8.17 -1.68
N LEU A 115 -2.09 -7.79 -2.70
CA LEU A 115 -3.39 -8.42 -3.01
C LEU A 115 -3.22 -9.82 -3.60
N LEU A 116 -2.29 -9.99 -4.55
CA LEU A 116 -2.04 -11.28 -5.21
C LEU A 116 -1.06 -12.17 -4.44
N ALA A 117 -0.42 -11.63 -3.39
CA ALA A 117 0.75 -12.23 -2.76
C ALA A 117 1.80 -12.69 -3.80
N ALA A 118 2.04 -11.86 -4.81
CA ALA A 118 2.89 -12.16 -5.95
C ALA A 118 3.48 -10.89 -6.58
N CYS A 119 4.53 -11.04 -7.37
CA CYS A 119 5.06 -9.94 -8.17
C CYS A 119 4.19 -9.72 -9.40
N ASP A 120 3.78 -8.48 -9.65
CA ASP A 120 3.02 -8.06 -10.82
C ASP A 120 3.58 -6.75 -11.42
N ARG A 121 3.05 -6.34 -12.56
CA ARG A 121 3.37 -5.08 -13.21
C ARG A 121 3.11 -3.91 -12.26
N PRO A 122 3.94 -2.86 -12.26
CA PRO A 122 3.81 -1.72 -11.36
C PRO A 122 2.41 -1.11 -11.29
N ALA A 123 1.72 -1.00 -12.44
CA ALA A 123 0.38 -0.43 -12.55
C ALA A 123 -0.74 -1.28 -11.89
N ARG A 124 -0.47 -2.54 -11.56
CA ARG A 124 -1.44 -3.48 -10.95
C ARG A 124 -1.01 -3.97 -9.56
N ALA A 125 0.25 -3.73 -9.19
CA ALA A 125 0.76 -4.08 -7.88
C ALA A 125 0.33 -3.08 -6.79
N ARG A 126 -0.02 -1.86 -7.19
CA ARG A 126 -0.56 -0.84 -6.29
C ARG A 126 -2.08 -0.90 -6.22
N TYR A 127 -2.63 -0.65 -5.04
CA TYR A 127 -4.07 -0.62 -4.80
C TYR A 127 -4.44 0.49 -3.81
N ALA A 128 -5.58 1.13 -4.07
CA ALA A 128 -6.15 2.14 -3.18
C ALA A 128 -6.68 1.48 -1.90
N THR A 129 -6.69 2.25 -0.81
CA THR A 129 -7.18 1.77 0.48
C THR A 129 -8.24 2.69 1.02
N ASP A 130 -9.23 2.08 1.64
CA ASP A 130 -10.25 2.78 2.39
C ASP A 130 -10.00 2.58 3.89
N LEU A 131 -9.91 3.69 4.61
CA LEU A 131 -9.71 3.70 6.06
C LEU A 131 -10.92 4.38 6.67
N GLU A 132 -11.60 3.67 7.56
CA GLU A 132 -12.79 4.15 8.25
C GLU A 132 -12.54 4.17 9.76
N THR A 133 -13.22 5.06 10.47
CA THR A 133 -13.13 5.16 11.93
C THR A 133 -14.51 5.02 12.55
N GLU A 134 -14.58 4.30 13.67
CA GLU A 134 -15.80 4.21 14.46
C GLU A 134 -15.94 5.41 15.40
N PRO A 135 -17.17 5.90 15.64
CA PRO A 135 -17.42 6.91 16.66
C PRO A 135 -17.07 6.37 18.05
N VAL A 136 -16.57 7.25 18.91
CA VAL A 136 -16.20 6.91 20.29
C VAL A 136 -16.98 7.78 21.27
N HIS A 137 -17.27 7.27 22.47
CA HIS A 137 -17.86 8.14 23.51
C HIS A 137 -16.86 9.19 24.02
N SER A 138 -15.57 8.84 24.05
CA SER A 138 -14.53 9.76 24.49
C SER A 138 -13.16 9.30 23.99
N VAL A 139 -12.42 10.22 23.37
CA VAL A 139 -11.01 10.02 22.97
C VAL A 139 -10.13 9.70 24.19
N ALA A 140 -10.56 10.07 25.41
CA ALA A 140 -9.82 9.89 26.65
C ALA A 140 -10.05 8.55 27.34
N ALA A 141 -11.24 7.98 27.15
CA ALA A 141 -11.74 6.87 27.98
C ALA A 141 -11.95 5.58 27.19
N GLY A 142 -12.09 5.68 25.86
CA GLY A 142 -12.33 4.55 24.98
C GLY A 142 -11.14 4.19 24.10
N PRO A 143 -11.10 2.96 23.56
CA PRO A 143 -10.21 2.63 22.46
C PRO A 143 -10.65 3.39 21.21
N LEU A 144 -9.71 4.09 20.57
CA LEU A 144 -9.87 4.59 19.21
C LEU A 144 -9.83 3.40 18.27
N ARG A 145 -10.79 3.33 17.34
CA ARG A 145 -10.94 2.20 16.42
C ARG A 145 -10.90 2.69 14.98
N ALA A 146 -10.29 1.89 14.13
CA ALA A 146 -10.30 2.09 12.70
C ALA A 146 -10.35 0.74 11.97
N HIS A 147 -10.93 0.74 10.78
CA HIS A 147 -10.99 -0.41 9.89
C HIS A 147 -10.34 -0.05 8.55
N LEU A 148 -9.36 -0.85 8.12
CA LEU A 148 -8.60 -0.61 6.90
C LEU A 148 -8.87 -1.73 5.89
N THR A 149 -9.35 -1.36 4.71
CA THR A 149 -9.64 -2.28 3.61
C THR A 149 -9.06 -1.80 2.29
N VAL A 150 -9.08 -2.69 1.30
CA VAL A 150 -8.86 -2.31 -0.10
C VAL A 150 -10.16 -1.72 -0.66
N GLU A 151 -10.09 -0.52 -1.24
CA GLU A 151 -11.28 0.25 -1.65
C GLU A 151 -12.14 -0.48 -2.70
N ALA A 152 -11.54 -1.20 -3.63
CA ALA A 152 -12.27 -1.86 -4.72
C ALA A 152 -12.95 -3.17 -4.31
N GLU A 153 -12.42 -3.88 -3.31
CA GLU A 153 -12.88 -5.22 -2.94
C GLU A 153 -13.37 -5.35 -1.48
N GLY A 154 -13.14 -4.36 -0.63
CA GLY A 154 -13.41 -4.43 0.82
C GLY A 154 -12.53 -5.43 1.56
N THR A 155 -11.44 -5.90 0.94
CA THR A 155 -10.55 -6.91 1.55
C THR A 155 -9.79 -6.30 2.72
N PRO A 156 -9.81 -6.89 3.92
CA PRO A 156 -9.12 -6.32 5.09
C PRO A 156 -7.60 -6.38 4.92
N ILE A 157 -6.92 -5.29 5.31
CA ILE A 157 -5.46 -5.23 5.25
C ILE A 157 -4.89 -5.53 6.63
N ALA A 158 -4.20 -6.66 6.75
CA ALA A 158 -3.68 -7.15 8.03
C ALA A 158 -2.31 -6.57 8.44
N HIS A 159 -2.14 -6.31 9.73
CA HIS A 159 -0.95 -5.76 10.37
C HIS A 159 -0.40 -4.47 9.74
N ALA A 160 -1.25 -3.67 9.11
CA ALA A 160 -0.95 -2.30 8.73
C ALA A 160 -0.80 -1.43 10.00
N ARG A 161 0.10 -0.46 9.97
CA ARG A 161 0.28 0.49 11.10
C ARG A 161 -0.65 1.67 10.91
N ILE A 162 -1.56 1.87 11.86
CA ILE A 162 -2.46 3.03 11.92
C ILE A 162 -1.97 3.97 13.01
N THR A 163 -1.87 5.25 12.67
CA THR A 163 -1.51 6.32 13.62
C THR A 163 -2.74 7.16 13.89
N PHE A 164 -3.12 7.26 15.16
CA PHE A 164 -4.19 8.13 15.61
C PHE A 164 -3.59 9.43 16.14
N THR A 165 -4.06 10.57 15.63
CA THR A 165 -3.59 11.90 16.01
C THR A 165 -4.75 12.79 16.42
N THR A 166 -4.46 13.85 17.17
CA THR A 166 -5.39 14.96 17.34
C THR A 166 -5.55 15.74 16.02
N PRO A 167 -6.57 16.61 15.89
CA PRO A 167 -6.70 17.50 14.74
C PRO A 167 -5.49 18.43 14.55
N GLU A 168 -4.76 18.74 15.62
CA GLU A 168 -3.52 19.52 15.61
C GLU A 168 -2.28 18.68 15.22
N GLY A 169 -2.46 17.39 14.89
CA GLY A 169 -1.38 16.49 14.48
C GLY A 169 -0.60 15.85 15.63
N THR A 170 -1.02 16.02 16.88
CA THR A 170 -0.33 15.39 18.02
C THR A 170 -0.64 13.89 18.07
N PRO A 171 0.35 12.98 18.11
CA PRO A 171 0.09 11.56 18.16
C PRO A 171 -0.57 11.15 19.48
N LEU A 172 -1.70 10.45 19.39
CA LEU A 172 -2.46 9.92 20.51
C LEU A 172 -2.01 8.50 20.84
N CYS A 173 -2.01 7.63 19.83
CA CYS A 173 -1.52 6.26 19.91
C CYS A 173 -1.32 5.68 18.50
N THR A 174 -0.61 4.55 18.43
CA THR A 174 -0.49 3.77 17.20
C THR A 174 -1.01 2.36 17.44
N ALA A 175 -1.72 1.81 16.46
CA ALA A 175 -2.19 0.43 16.49
C ALA A 175 -1.76 -0.31 15.22
N ARG A 176 -1.83 -1.65 15.28
CA ARG A 176 -1.72 -2.50 14.10
C ARG A 176 -3.07 -3.11 13.79
N THR A 177 -3.41 -3.19 12.51
CA THR A 177 -4.63 -3.90 12.10
C THR A 177 -4.49 -5.40 12.38
N THR A 178 -5.58 -6.04 12.78
CA THR A 178 -5.65 -7.51 12.90
C THR A 178 -5.79 -8.16 11.53
N VAL A 179 -5.91 -9.48 11.48
CA VAL A 179 -6.24 -10.20 10.23
C VAL A 179 -7.58 -9.77 9.61
N ASN A 180 -8.46 -9.14 10.42
CA ASN A 180 -9.74 -8.60 9.99
C ASN A 180 -9.66 -7.12 9.59
N GLY A 181 -8.48 -6.51 9.51
CA GLY A 181 -8.34 -5.10 9.13
C GLY A 181 -8.65 -4.10 10.25
N GLU A 182 -9.04 -4.58 11.43
CA GLU A 182 -9.38 -3.74 12.59
C GLU A 182 -8.13 -3.30 13.36
N ALA A 183 -7.99 -2.01 13.63
CA ALA A 183 -6.98 -1.42 14.48
C ALA A 183 -7.64 -0.75 15.68
N ALA A 184 -7.15 -1.04 16.89
CA ALA A 184 -7.61 -0.38 18.11
C ALA A 184 -6.45 0.02 19.03
N CYS A 185 -6.49 1.22 19.58
CA CYS A 185 -5.59 1.62 20.67
C CYS A 185 -6.25 2.58 21.66
N THR A 186 -5.83 2.48 22.92
CA THR A 186 -6.22 3.43 23.97
C THR A 186 -5.09 4.44 24.15
N PRO A 187 -5.35 5.76 23.98
CA PRO A 187 -4.34 6.79 24.22
C PRO A 187 -3.84 6.72 25.66
N ARG A 188 -2.52 6.68 25.86
CA ARG A 188 -1.92 6.51 27.20
C ARG A 188 -1.66 7.83 27.94
N THR A 189 -2.18 8.96 27.46
CA THR A 189 -1.79 10.27 27.99
C THR A 189 -2.95 11.27 27.98
N ARG A 190 -3.07 12.06 29.06
CA ARG A 190 -3.66 13.41 28.94
C ARG A 190 -2.81 14.19 27.94
N LEU A 191 -3.44 14.96 27.06
CA LEU A 191 -2.71 15.82 26.13
C LEU A 191 -1.73 16.73 26.90
N PRO A 192 -0.56 17.04 26.32
CA PRO A 192 0.35 18.03 26.88
C PRO A 192 -0.41 19.33 27.22
N GLY A 193 -0.23 19.84 28.43
CA GLY A 193 -0.88 21.08 28.90
C GLY A 193 -2.26 20.91 29.54
N GLY A 194 -2.69 19.68 29.85
CA GLY A 194 -3.93 19.45 30.62
C GLY A 194 -5.21 19.86 29.89
N ARG A 195 -5.13 20.09 28.57
CA ARG A 195 -6.28 20.48 27.74
C ARG A 195 -7.25 19.30 27.65
N PRO A 196 -8.57 19.56 27.67
CA PRO A 196 -9.55 18.52 27.38
C PRO A 196 -9.24 17.93 26.01
N LEU A 197 -9.34 16.61 25.90
CA LEU A 197 -9.14 15.92 24.63
C LEU A 197 -10.15 16.44 23.62
N SER A 198 -9.67 16.77 22.42
CA SER A 198 -10.51 17.21 21.31
C SER A 198 -11.65 16.20 21.08
N ARG A 199 -12.85 16.69 20.72
CA ARG A 199 -14.00 15.83 20.36
C ARG A 199 -13.80 15.11 19.02
N SER A 200 -12.59 15.12 18.48
CA SER A 200 -12.26 14.51 17.20
C SER A 200 -10.82 14.03 17.19
N PHE A 201 -10.55 13.10 16.29
CA PHE A 201 -9.24 12.53 16.04
C PHE A 201 -9.14 12.19 14.55
N THR A 202 -7.91 11.95 14.09
CA THR A 202 -7.63 11.51 12.73
C THR A 202 -6.90 10.18 12.80
N ALA A 203 -7.35 9.19 12.05
CA ALA A 203 -6.61 7.96 11.81
C ALA A 203 -5.89 8.07 10.47
N THR A 204 -4.61 7.68 10.43
CA THR A 204 -3.78 7.75 9.22
C THR A 204 -3.08 6.42 8.99
N TYR A 205 -3.19 5.93 7.76
CA TYR A 205 -2.37 4.88 7.19
C TYR A 205 -1.43 5.49 6.14
N ALA A 206 -0.12 5.30 6.31
CA ALA A 206 0.88 5.90 5.42
C ALA A 206 1.09 5.13 4.10
N GLY A 207 0.44 3.97 3.93
CA GLY A 207 0.75 3.05 2.84
C GLY A 207 1.97 2.16 3.14
N ASN A 208 2.22 1.22 2.24
CA ASN A 208 3.35 0.28 2.35
C ASN A 208 4.02 -0.03 1.00
N GLY A 209 3.93 0.90 0.04
CA GLY A 209 4.49 0.75 -1.30
C GLY A 209 3.62 -0.06 -2.26
N ALA A 210 2.82 -1.02 -1.76
CA ALA A 210 1.78 -1.72 -2.52
C ALA A 210 0.39 -1.14 -2.22
N ALA A 211 0.06 -0.93 -0.96
CA ALA A 211 -1.12 -0.20 -0.55
C ALA A 211 -0.85 1.30 -0.52
N GLU A 212 -1.75 2.09 -1.08
CA GLU A 212 -1.74 3.55 -0.96
C GLU A 212 -2.05 3.99 0.48
N GLY A 213 -1.70 5.23 0.81
CA GLY A 213 -2.01 5.81 2.11
C GLY A 213 -3.45 6.34 2.14
N SER A 214 -4.05 6.34 3.32
CA SER A 214 -5.43 6.78 3.54
C SER A 214 -5.58 7.44 4.91
N THR A 215 -6.60 8.29 5.04
CA THR A 215 -6.87 9.05 6.26
C THR A 215 -8.37 9.10 6.51
N ALA A 216 -8.78 8.93 7.77
CA ALA A 216 -10.16 9.11 8.20
C ALA A 216 -10.29 10.00 9.42
N TRP A 217 -11.44 10.63 9.53
CA TRP A 217 -11.83 11.51 10.63
C TRP A 217 -12.81 10.79 11.56
N GLY A 218 -12.46 10.73 12.84
CA GLY A 218 -13.34 10.21 13.89
C GLY A 218 -13.82 11.32 14.82
N GLN A 219 -15.02 11.14 15.38
CA GLN A 219 -15.62 12.05 16.35
C GLN A 219 -15.93 11.37 17.67
N ALA A 220 -15.97 12.17 18.74
CA ALA A 220 -16.36 11.76 20.06
C ALA A 220 -17.75 12.29 20.42
N GLU A 221 -18.68 11.38 20.65
CA GLU A 221 -20.03 11.63 21.15
C GLU A 221 -19.94 11.79 22.66
N GLY A 222 -19.60 13.00 23.11
CA GLY A 222 -19.31 13.27 24.53
C GLY A 222 -20.50 13.70 25.36
#